data_AF-A0A952WMG0-F1
#
_entry.id   AF-A0A952WMG0-F1
#
_cell.length_a   1.000
_cell.length_b   1.000
_cell.length_c   1.000
_cell.angle_alpha   90.00
_cell.angle_beta   90.00
_cell.angle_gamma   90.00
#
_symmetry.space_group_name_H-M   'P 1'
#
loop_
_entity.id
_entity.type
_entity.pdbx_description
1 polymer ?
#
loop_
_entity_poly.entity_id
_entity_poly.type
_entity_poly.pdbx_seq_one_letter_code
_entity_poly.pdbx_strand_id
1 'polypeptide(L)'
;MKSERNAERIDAAIALALGKSGIIAQNADDAAAIIKAALEVNKDGRVVTKTAPNVVPGQSAEQFVMGQLKTMRTHYWPGNISGSARGGSNSAPPGLDVSAFKRGNVTQMMATLAAHGERAVIDACRRQGIAVPSWIGGRR
;
A
#
# COMPACT_ATOMS: atom_id res chain seq x y z
N MET A 1 24.38 -18.50 28.70
CA MET A 1 23.37 -19.58 28.74
C MET A 1 21.89 -19.17 28.78
N LYS A 2 21.40 -18.29 29.69
CA LYS A 2 19.96 -17.85 29.62
C LYS A 2 19.73 -16.81 28.52
N SER A 3 20.67 -15.88 28.33
CA SER A 3 20.65 -14.85 27.29
C SER A 3 20.70 -15.44 25.88
N GLU A 4 21.57 -16.42 25.61
CA GLU A 4 21.66 -17.11 24.31
C GLU A 4 20.35 -17.82 23.94
N ARG A 5 19.77 -18.59 24.87
CA ARG A 5 18.48 -19.27 24.65
C ARG A 5 17.33 -18.29 24.41
N ASN A 6 17.39 -17.09 24.99
CA ASN A 6 16.39 -16.06 24.74
C ASN A 6 16.55 -15.45 23.34
N ALA A 7 17.80 -15.22 22.91
CA ALA A 7 18.09 -14.72 21.56
C ALA A 7 17.62 -15.71 20.48
N GLU A 8 17.91 -17.01 20.65
CA GLU A 8 17.45 -18.07 19.75
C GLU A 8 15.92 -18.12 19.63
N ARG A 9 15.20 -17.95 20.76
CA ARG A 9 13.73 -17.91 20.78
C ARG A 9 13.17 -16.70 20.04
N ILE A 10 13.80 -15.54 20.21
CA ILE A 10 13.42 -14.31 19.50
C ILE A 10 13.66 -14.49 18.01
N ASP A 11 14.82 -14.99 17.60
CA ASP A 11 15.17 -15.18 16.20
C ASP A 11 14.24 -16.21 15.53
N ALA A 12 13.88 -17.30 16.22
CA ALA A 12 12.89 -18.27 15.73
C ALA A 12 11.49 -17.65 15.60
N ALA A 13 11.06 -16.83 16.56
CA ALA A 13 9.77 -16.15 16.51
C ALA A 13 9.71 -15.13 15.36
N ILE A 14 10.82 -14.42 15.09
CA ILE A 14 10.95 -13.49 13.97
C ILE A 14 10.85 -14.24 12.65
N ALA A 15 11.60 -15.33 12.47
CA ALA A 15 11.57 -16.13 11.24
C ALA A 15 10.16 -16.65 10.93
N LEU A 16 9.45 -17.15 11.94
CA LEU A 16 8.06 -17.61 11.80
C LEU A 16 7.10 -16.47 11.44
N ALA A 17 7.23 -15.31 12.09
CA ALA A 17 6.39 -14.15 11.82
C ALA A 17 6.61 -13.59 10.42
N LEU A 18 7.88 -13.45 10.00
CA LEU A 18 8.24 -12.97 8.66
C LEU A 18 7.78 -13.96 7.58
N GLY A 19 7.93 -15.26 7.79
CA GLY A 19 7.47 -16.28 6.84
C GLY A 19 5.96 -16.25 6.58
N LYS A 20 5.15 -15.86 7.58
CA LYS A 20 3.69 -15.70 7.44
C LYS A 20 3.26 -14.31 6.98
N SER A 21 4.16 -13.33 7.03
CA SER A 21 3.83 -11.92 6.82
C SER A 21 3.58 -11.54 5.36
N GLY A 22 4.20 -12.23 4.42
CA GLY A 22 4.20 -11.85 3.01
C GLY A 22 5.04 -10.58 2.71
N ILE A 23 6.02 -10.26 3.56
CA ILE A 23 7.00 -9.19 3.31
C ILE A 23 7.85 -9.53 2.06
N ILE A 24 8.20 -8.49 1.30
CA ILE A 24 9.13 -8.58 0.17
C ILE A 24 10.49 -9.05 0.70
N ALA A 25 11.05 -10.10 0.11
CA ALA A 25 12.30 -10.73 0.57
C ALA A 25 13.46 -9.73 0.76
N GLN A 26 13.56 -8.73 -0.12
CA GLN A 26 14.59 -7.68 -0.05
C GLN A 26 14.52 -6.83 1.24
N ASN A 27 13.34 -6.73 1.86
CA ASN A 27 13.12 -5.95 3.08
C ASN A 27 13.04 -6.84 4.34
N ALA A 28 13.19 -8.16 4.19
CA ALA A 28 13.05 -9.09 5.31
C ALA A 28 14.13 -8.90 6.38
N ASP A 29 15.37 -8.60 5.99
CA ASP A 29 16.48 -8.38 6.91
C ASP A 29 16.31 -7.09 7.74
N ASP A 30 15.85 -6.01 7.10
CA ASP A 30 15.57 -4.75 7.77
C ASP A 30 14.36 -4.88 8.71
N ALA A 31 13.30 -5.55 8.25
CA ALA A 31 12.16 -5.91 9.09
C ALA A 31 12.60 -6.74 10.32
N ALA A 32 13.48 -7.73 10.13
CA ALA A 32 14.01 -8.55 11.22
C ALA A 32 14.76 -7.70 12.26
N ALA A 33 15.58 -6.74 11.83
CA ALA A 33 16.31 -5.85 12.73
C ALA A 33 15.37 -4.99 13.59
N ILE A 34 14.31 -4.43 12.98
CA ILE A 34 13.30 -3.63 13.69
C ILE A 34 12.54 -4.48 14.71
N ILE A 35 12.09 -5.67 14.30
CA ILE A 35 11.33 -6.57 15.18
C ILE A 35 12.20 -7.04 16.34
N LYS A 36 13.47 -7.38 16.09
CA LYS A 36 14.43 -7.80 17.13
C LYS A 36 14.62 -6.72 18.19
N ALA A 37 14.63 -5.45 17.78
CA ALA A 37 14.69 -4.34 18.72
C ALA A 37 13.39 -4.19 19.53
N ALA A 38 12.23 -4.61 19.02
CA ALA A 38 10.93 -4.42 19.66
C ALA A 38 10.47 -5.62 20.55
N LEU A 39 11.11 -6.78 20.44
CA LEU A 39 10.74 -7.99 21.18
C LEU A 39 11.59 -8.22 22.42
N GLU A 40 10.98 -8.82 23.44
CA GLU A 40 11.62 -9.33 24.65
C GLU A 40 10.99 -10.66 25.09
N VAL A 41 11.68 -11.39 25.96
CA VAL A 41 11.14 -12.60 26.58
C VAL A 41 10.56 -12.23 27.94
N ASN A 42 9.24 -12.38 28.10
CA ASN A 42 8.57 -12.13 29.38
C ASN A 42 8.98 -13.18 30.45
N LYS A 43 8.62 -12.93 31.71
CA LYS A 43 8.84 -13.81 32.86
C LYS A 43 8.30 -15.23 32.65
N ASP A 44 7.24 -15.37 31.86
CA ASP A 44 6.64 -16.66 31.48
C ASP A 44 7.40 -17.39 30.35
N GLY A 45 8.52 -16.84 29.88
CA GLY A 45 9.34 -17.41 28.81
C GLY A 45 8.78 -17.22 27.40
N ARG A 46 7.74 -16.39 27.24
CA ARG A 46 7.10 -16.07 25.94
C ARG A 46 7.74 -14.85 25.30
N VAL A 47 7.89 -14.89 23.97
CA VAL A 47 8.37 -13.74 23.17
C VAL A 47 7.20 -12.77 22.97
N VAL A 48 7.34 -11.57 23.51
CA VAL A 48 6.33 -10.51 23.45
C VAL A 48 6.98 -9.18 23.08
N THR A 49 6.20 -8.22 22.62
CA THR A 49 6.68 -6.85 22.43
C THR A 49 6.98 -6.19 23.76
N LYS A 50 8.14 -5.52 23.81
CA LYS A 50 8.58 -4.76 24.98
C LYS A 50 7.79 -3.46 25.11
N THR A 51 7.83 -2.88 26.31
CA THR A 51 7.24 -1.55 26.53
C THR A 51 8.18 -0.48 25.95
N ALA A 52 7.81 0.09 24.81
CA ALA A 52 8.55 1.13 24.12
C ALA A 52 7.59 2.17 23.49
N PRO A 53 8.02 3.42 23.29
CA PRO A 53 7.20 4.41 22.60
C PRO A 53 6.83 3.93 21.19
N ASN A 54 5.56 4.04 20.83
CA ASN A 54 4.98 3.55 19.57
C ASN A 54 4.95 2.02 19.41
N VAL A 55 5.21 1.25 20.47
CA VAL A 55 5.05 -0.21 20.50
C VAL A 55 3.96 -0.57 21.51
N VAL A 56 3.00 -1.40 21.10
CA VAL A 56 1.97 -1.89 22.02
C VAL A 56 2.57 -3.07 22.78
N PRO A 57 2.71 -3.00 24.11
CA PRO A 57 3.33 -4.06 24.89
C PRO A 57 2.47 -5.33 24.93
N GLY A 58 3.10 -6.50 25.05
CA GLY A 58 2.42 -7.77 25.24
C GLY A 58 1.86 -8.43 23.97
N GLN A 59 2.15 -7.90 22.79
CA GLN A 59 1.77 -8.50 21.51
C GLN A 59 2.74 -9.60 21.09
N SER A 60 2.24 -10.58 20.34
CA SER A 60 3.10 -11.57 19.67
C SER A 60 3.87 -10.93 18.51
N ALA A 61 4.97 -11.56 18.09
CA ALA A 61 5.74 -11.12 16.92
C ALA A 61 4.87 -10.99 15.66
N GLU A 62 3.94 -11.92 15.44
CA GLU A 62 3.00 -11.89 14.31
C GLU A 62 2.04 -10.69 14.38
N GLN A 63 1.50 -10.41 15.56
CA GLN A 63 0.62 -9.27 15.79
C GLN A 63 1.35 -7.94 15.57
N PHE A 64 2.59 -7.84 16.04
CA PHE A 64 3.43 -6.67 15.81
C PHE A 64 3.70 -6.45 14.33
N VAL A 65 4.07 -7.51 13.60
CA VAL A 65 4.37 -7.44 12.16
C VAL A 65 3.14 -6.98 11.36
N MET A 66 1.98 -7.59 11.60
CA MET A 66 0.76 -7.27 10.84
C MET A 66 0.09 -5.96 11.28
N GLY A 67 0.15 -5.61 12.55
CA GLY A 67 -0.57 -4.46 13.12
C GLY A 67 0.25 -3.16 13.14
N GLN A 68 1.55 -3.24 13.40
CA GLN A 68 2.40 -2.06 13.62
C GLN A 68 3.46 -1.91 12.55
N LEU A 69 4.21 -2.96 12.25
CA LEU A 69 5.25 -2.88 11.24
C LEU A 69 4.64 -2.55 9.87
N LYS A 70 3.49 -3.15 9.55
CA LYS A 70 2.74 -2.86 8.32
C LYS A 70 2.22 -1.43 8.21
N THR A 71 1.89 -0.79 9.33
CA THR A 71 1.43 0.61 9.34
C THR A 71 2.60 1.59 9.30
N MET A 72 3.73 1.28 9.95
CA MET A 72 4.95 2.10 9.94
C MET A 72 5.77 1.98 8.65
N ARG A 73 5.77 0.80 8.03
CA ARG A 73 6.60 0.41 6.88
C ARG A 73 5.76 -0.31 5.84
N THR A 74 4.71 0.37 5.40
CA THR A 74 3.75 -0.10 4.41
C THR A 74 4.44 -0.66 3.16
N HIS A 75 5.48 0.01 2.66
CA HIS A 75 6.26 -0.37 1.47
C HIS A 75 7.00 -1.72 1.55
N TYR A 76 7.11 -2.35 2.73
CA TYR A 76 7.70 -3.69 2.86
C TYR A 76 6.80 -4.81 2.31
N TRP A 77 5.52 -4.54 2.09
CA TRP A 77 4.58 -5.51 1.54
C TRP A 77 4.30 -5.25 0.05
N PRO A 78 4.24 -6.30 -0.79
CA PRO A 78 3.88 -6.15 -2.19
C PRO A 78 2.43 -5.66 -2.29
N GLY A 79 2.18 -4.65 -3.14
CA GLY A 79 0.85 -4.06 -3.35
C GLY A 79 0.45 -2.97 -2.36
N ASN A 80 1.28 -2.67 -1.36
CA ASN A 80 1.03 -1.63 -0.37
C ASN A 80 1.75 -0.31 -0.76
N ILE A 81 1.76 -0.01 -2.06
CA ILE A 81 1.82 1.38 -2.52
C ILE A 81 0.48 1.95 -2.07
N SER A 82 0.48 2.69 -0.97
CA SER A 82 -0.72 3.37 -0.48
C SER A 82 -1.44 4.03 -1.65
N GLY A 83 -2.72 3.73 -1.82
CA GLY A 83 -3.64 4.36 -2.78
C GLY A 83 -3.85 5.87 -2.55
N SER A 84 -2.86 6.58 -2.00
CA SER A 84 -2.73 8.04 -2.02
C SER A 84 -1.84 8.53 -3.16
N ALA A 85 -1.42 7.65 -4.08
CA ALA A 85 -1.14 8.09 -5.44
C ALA A 85 -2.47 8.44 -6.12
N ARG A 86 -2.94 9.68 -5.91
CA ARG A 86 -3.78 10.40 -6.90
C ARG A 86 -2.96 10.54 -8.17
N GLY A 87 -2.86 9.44 -8.89
CA GLY A 87 -1.99 9.26 -10.02
C GLY A 87 -2.42 8.01 -10.75
N GLY A 88 -3.73 7.93 -11.02
CA GLY A 88 -4.22 7.10 -12.10
C GLY A 88 -3.51 7.55 -13.37
N SER A 89 -2.38 6.93 -13.67
CA SER A 89 -1.86 6.83 -15.03
C SER A 89 -2.81 5.92 -15.81
N ASN A 90 -4.08 6.32 -15.88
CA ASN A 90 -4.94 5.94 -16.97
C ASN A 90 -4.55 6.89 -18.10
N SER A 91 -3.35 6.68 -18.66
CA SER A 91 -3.16 7.04 -20.05
C SER A 91 -4.34 6.43 -20.79
N ALA A 92 -5.13 7.26 -21.47
CA ALA A 92 -6.34 6.81 -22.13
C ALA A 92 -6.02 5.52 -22.91
N PRO A 93 -6.81 4.44 -22.73
CA PRO A 93 -6.57 3.20 -23.43
C PRO A 93 -6.45 3.49 -24.94
N PRO A 94 -5.47 2.90 -25.64
CA PRO A 94 -5.35 3.09 -27.07
C PRO A 94 -6.67 2.68 -27.73
N GLY A 95 -7.35 3.64 -28.37
CA GLY A 95 -8.67 3.42 -28.99
C GLY A 95 -9.90 3.88 -28.18
N LEU A 96 -9.75 4.68 -27.12
CA LEU A 96 -10.91 5.31 -26.46
C LEU A 96 -11.70 6.17 -27.48
N ASP A 97 -12.96 5.79 -27.72
CA ASP A 97 -13.87 6.55 -28.58
C ASP A 97 -14.40 7.78 -27.82
N VAL A 98 -13.93 8.96 -28.23
CA VAL A 98 -14.40 10.27 -27.75
C VAL A 98 -15.22 11.01 -28.81
N SER A 99 -15.72 10.32 -29.83
CA SER A 99 -16.57 10.91 -30.88
C SER A 99 -17.85 11.53 -30.33
N ALA A 100 -18.33 11.11 -29.16
CA ALA A 100 -19.44 11.73 -28.45
C ALA A 100 -19.19 13.22 -28.15
N PHE A 101 -17.93 13.59 -27.84
CA PHE A 101 -17.49 14.96 -27.58
C PHE A 101 -17.53 15.85 -28.83
N LYS A 102 -17.26 15.27 -30.02
CA LYS A 102 -17.42 15.96 -31.30
C LYS A 102 -18.89 16.14 -31.68
N ARG A 103 -19.75 15.19 -31.33
CA ARG A 103 -21.17 15.16 -31.70
C ARG A 103 -22.09 15.93 -30.75
N GLY A 104 -21.62 16.33 -29.57
CA GLY A 104 -22.44 17.07 -28.61
C GLY A 104 -23.44 16.21 -27.82
N ASN A 105 -23.32 14.87 -27.85
CA ASN A 105 -24.25 13.98 -27.13
C ASN A 105 -23.85 13.83 -25.65
N VAL A 106 -24.46 14.64 -24.79
CA VAL A 106 -24.14 14.73 -23.36
C VAL A 106 -24.33 13.38 -22.63
N THR A 107 -25.35 12.60 -22.98
CA THR A 107 -25.60 11.29 -22.34
C THR A 107 -24.45 10.33 -22.60
N GLN A 108 -23.96 10.27 -23.84
CA GLN A 108 -22.81 9.46 -24.19
C GLN A 108 -21.52 10.00 -23.57
N MET A 109 -21.34 11.32 -23.52
CA MET A 109 -20.19 11.93 -22.82
C MET A 109 -20.14 11.52 -21.34
N MET A 110 -21.27 11.58 -20.64
CA MET A 110 -21.36 11.18 -19.23
C MET A 110 -21.12 9.70 -19.02
N ALA A 111 -21.61 8.84 -19.92
CA ALA A 111 -21.32 7.41 -19.88
C ALA A 111 -19.82 7.13 -20.06
N THR A 112 -19.16 7.80 -21.02
CA THR A 112 -17.72 7.68 -21.24
C THR A 112 -16.91 8.22 -20.06
N LEU A 113 -17.34 9.34 -19.46
CA LEU A 113 -16.72 9.92 -18.26
C LEU A 113 -16.85 8.99 -17.05
N ALA A 114 -18.02 8.38 -16.83
CA ALA A 114 -18.25 7.44 -15.75
C ALA A 114 -17.44 6.15 -15.92
N ALA A 115 -17.29 5.66 -17.15
CA ALA A 115 -16.57 4.43 -17.45
C ALA A 115 -15.04 4.57 -17.39
N HIS A 116 -14.49 5.73 -17.79
CA HIS A 116 -13.04 5.88 -17.98
C HIS A 116 -12.40 6.99 -17.12
N GLY A 117 -13.21 7.85 -16.51
CA GLY A 117 -12.76 8.98 -15.71
C GLY A 117 -12.39 10.21 -16.54
N GLU A 118 -12.55 11.39 -15.93
CA GLU A 118 -12.37 12.70 -16.57
C GLU A 118 -11.01 12.87 -17.25
N ARG A 119 -9.93 12.45 -16.58
CA ARG A 119 -8.57 12.70 -17.06
C ARG A 119 -8.22 11.87 -18.31
N ALA A 120 -8.65 10.62 -18.36
CA ALA A 120 -8.48 9.77 -19.54
C ALA A 120 -9.26 10.31 -20.75
N VAL A 121 -10.47 10.82 -20.50
CA VAL A 121 -11.30 11.44 -21.54
C VAL A 121 -10.67 12.74 -22.05
N ILE A 122 -10.17 13.61 -21.16
CA ILE A 122 -9.46 14.84 -21.53
C ILE A 122 -8.24 14.52 -22.40
N ASP A 123 -7.43 13.55 -22.01
CA ASP A 123 -6.23 13.17 -22.74
C ASP A 123 -6.57 12.54 -24.11
N ALA A 124 -7.62 11.73 -24.20
CA ALA A 124 -8.10 11.19 -25.48
C ALA A 124 -8.65 12.29 -26.41
N CYS A 125 -9.42 13.25 -25.87
CA CYS A 125 -9.89 14.40 -26.65
C CYS A 125 -8.72 15.24 -27.17
N ARG A 126 -7.70 15.49 -26.34
CA ARG A 126 -6.47 16.19 -26.77
C ARG A 126 -5.73 15.45 -27.87
N ARG A 127 -5.57 14.12 -27.75
CA ARG A 127 -4.94 13.28 -28.80
C ARG A 127 -5.69 13.34 -30.13
N GLN A 128 -7.02 13.46 -30.08
CA GLN A 128 -7.88 13.48 -31.27
C GLN A 128 -8.22 14.91 -31.75
N GLY A 129 -7.66 15.95 -31.13
CA GLY A 129 -7.92 17.35 -31.50
C GLY A 129 -9.36 17.81 -31.23
N ILE A 130 -10.08 17.15 -30.31
CA ILE A 130 -11.47 17.48 -29.96
C ILE A 130 -11.48 18.45 -28.78
N ALA A 131 -12.26 19.52 -28.90
CA ALA A 131 -12.46 20.49 -27.81
C ALA A 131 -13.21 19.83 -26.65
N VAL A 132 -12.62 19.87 -25.46
CA VAL A 132 -13.27 19.39 -24.24
C VAL A 132 -14.18 20.51 -23.69
N PRO A 133 -15.44 20.20 -23.31
CA PRO A 133 -16.30 21.15 -22.64
C PRO A 133 -15.68 21.70 -21.34
N SER A 134 -15.86 23.00 -21.08
CA SER A 134 -15.23 23.71 -19.95
C SER A 134 -15.65 23.22 -18.56
N TRP A 135 -16.78 22.51 -18.45
CA TRP A 135 -17.26 21.91 -17.20
C TRP A 135 -16.55 20.59 -16.86
N ILE A 136 -15.78 20.01 -17.78
CA ILE A 136 -14.97 18.81 -17.56
C ILE A 136 -13.53 19.24 -17.29
N GLY A 137 -13.03 18.96 -16.09
CA GLY A 137 -11.68 19.35 -15.66
C GLY A 137 -11.56 20.77 -15.08
N GLY A 138 -12.68 21.40 -14.73
CA GLY A 138 -12.72 22.69 -14.06
C GLY A 138 -12.21 22.60 -12.61
N ARG A 139 -11.19 23.39 -12.28
CA ARG A 139 -10.74 23.67 -10.90
C ARG A 139 -11.96 24.03 -10.03
N ARG A 140 -12.19 23.26 -8.97
CA ARG A 140 -12.70 23.79 -7.71
C ARG A 140 -11.52 24.01 -6.78
#